data_AF-A0A1Q9MRY8-F1
#
_entry.id   AF-A0A1Q9MRY8-F1
#
_cell.length_a   1.000
_cell.length_b   1.000
_cell.length_c   1.000
_cell.angle_alpha   90.00
_cell.angle_beta   90.00
_cell.angle_gamma   90.00
#
_symmetry.space_group_name_H-M   'P 1'
#
loop_
_entity.id
_entity.type
_entity.pdbx_description
1 polymer ?
#
loop_
_entity_poly.entity_id
_entity_poly.type
_entity_poly.pdbx_seq_one_letter_code
_entity_poly.pdbx_strand_id
1 'polypeptide(L)'
;MKMPKITCPNCAADLEVPDAPIHTCDYCGTAIQVSAMIGSGLTPTTRDREQLVIKDHFIIKCQYNQAQVKNLLVDWVKKIPGAPQDFEEAANISQNDLKFYPMWVGEYAATSDYVGIDNWPQFSRPAFDRPGWYEVVTYYKREESGHIIREYQKPLMAVDVQNLPIYLRDYVVTTTGKVYFDIQHVKKLGGVILDSIYKLEEAKTNLRQQVMGSQTAEMHKEVVQITRRTDDIQEKGVYYIHFPLYEIKFEYRGKLHDALVDGSNGRIVYVKVPVSVEFRAKSIAAIGGFGGIGALLIILGTLSVIGIIFGIGGGVGLIIIALMILGLNLRSKASEKQK
;
A
#
# COMPACT_ATOMS: atom_id res chain seq x y z
N MET A 1 9.63 -19.87 23.76
CA MET A 1 8.18 -19.97 23.48
C MET A 1 7.89 -21.41 23.11
N LYS A 2 6.93 -22.09 23.75
CA LYS A 2 6.71 -23.53 23.53
C LYS A 2 5.91 -23.70 22.24
N MET A 3 6.51 -24.26 21.19
CA MET A 3 5.82 -24.53 19.93
C MET A 3 4.85 -25.70 20.13
N PRO A 4 3.54 -25.52 19.90
CA PRO A 4 2.58 -26.61 19.95
C PRO A 4 2.88 -27.65 18.87
N LYS A 5 2.75 -28.93 19.24
CA LYS A 5 2.84 -30.06 18.32
C LYS A 5 1.43 -30.43 17.86
N ILE A 6 1.19 -30.38 16.56
CA ILE A 6 -0.08 -30.77 15.95
C ILE A 6 0.16 -31.73 14.78
N THR A 7 -0.82 -32.58 14.49
CA THR A 7 -0.77 -33.45 13.30
C THR A 7 -1.61 -32.83 12.19
N CYS A 8 -1.04 -32.68 11.00
CA CYS A 8 -1.71 -32.09 9.85
C CYS A 8 -2.98 -32.88 9.49
N PRO A 9 -4.16 -32.24 9.38
CA PRO A 9 -5.40 -32.94 9.07
C PRO A 9 -5.47 -33.45 7.62
N ASN A 10 -4.63 -32.92 6.72
CA ASN A 10 -4.60 -33.31 5.32
C ASN A 10 -3.57 -34.44 5.03
N CYS A 11 -2.29 -34.23 5.37
CA CYS A 11 -1.23 -35.19 5.07
C CYS A 11 -0.76 -36.04 6.27
N ALA A 12 -1.32 -35.85 7.46
CA ALA A 12 -0.95 -36.55 8.69
C ALA A 12 0.51 -36.37 9.15
N ALA A 13 1.23 -35.37 8.62
CA ALA A 13 2.56 -35.03 9.10
C ALA A 13 2.51 -34.37 10.49
N ASP A 14 3.47 -34.68 11.35
CA ASP A 14 3.64 -34.00 12.64
C ASP A 14 4.34 -32.66 12.43
N LEU A 15 3.73 -31.60 12.94
CA LEU A 15 4.14 -30.22 12.79
C LEU A 15 4.46 -29.60 14.15
N GLU A 16 5.57 -28.89 14.22
CA GLU A 16 5.84 -27.91 15.27
C GLU A 16 5.47 -26.54 14.71
N VAL A 17 4.34 -25.99 15.16
CA VAL A 17 3.81 -24.76 14.57
C VAL A 17 4.11 -23.55 15.46
N PRO A 18 4.33 -22.36 14.88
CA PRO A 18 4.39 -21.12 15.65
C PRO A 18 3.04 -20.84 16.33
N ASP A 19 3.04 -19.95 17.32
CA ASP A 19 1.82 -19.46 17.96
C ASP A 19 1.08 -18.50 17.01
N ALA A 20 0.39 -19.08 16.02
CA ALA A 20 -0.38 -18.38 15.01
C ALA A 20 -1.76 -19.05 14.87
N PRO A 21 -2.85 -18.28 14.69
CA PRO A 21 -4.19 -18.87 14.52
C PRO A 21 -4.32 -19.81 13.32
N ILE A 22 -3.58 -19.55 12.25
CA ILE A 22 -3.52 -20.37 11.04
C ILE A 22 -2.06 -20.64 10.71
N HIS A 23 -1.77 -21.88 10.33
CA HIS A 23 -0.45 -22.29 9.89
C HIS A 23 -0.52 -22.99 8.53
N THR A 24 0.40 -22.66 7.64
CA THR A 24 0.56 -23.35 6.35
C THR A 24 1.50 -24.54 6.50
N CYS A 25 1.00 -25.76 6.29
CA CYS A 25 1.79 -26.98 6.46
C CYS A 25 3.02 -27.04 5.54
N ASP A 26 4.20 -27.19 6.12
CA ASP A 26 5.49 -27.29 5.40
C ASP A 26 5.65 -28.52 4.50
N TYR A 27 4.76 -29.52 4.61
CA TYR A 27 4.83 -30.74 3.81
C TYR A 27 3.90 -30.68 2.59
N CYS A 28 2.61 -30.43 2.82
CA CYS A 28 1.59 -30.46 1.76
C CYS A 28 1.08 -29.08 1.33
N GLY A 29 1.45 -28.01 2.03
CA GLY A 29 1.02 -26.65 1.70
C GLY A 29 -0.40 -26.30 2.14
N THR A 30 -1.11 -27.18 2.84
CA THR A 30 -2.47 -26.90 3.33
C THR A 30 -2.46 -25.89 4.47
N ALA A 31 -3.32 -24.86 4.39
CA ALA A 31 -3.59 -23.94 5.50
C ALA A 31 -4.51 -24.57 6.55
N ILE A 32 -4.04 -24.60 7.80
CA ILE A 32 -4.67 -25.29 8.94
C ILE A 32 -5.07 -24.26 9.99
N GLN A 33 -6.29 -24.37 10.53
CA GLN A 33 -6.77 -23.57 11.65
C GLN A 33 -6.24 -24.11 12.99
N VAL A 34 -5.01 -23.74 13.32
CA VAL A 34 -4.30 -24.15 14.55
C VAL A 34 -5.09 -23.81 15.81
N SER A 35 -5.72 -22.63 15.84
CA SER A 35 -6.51 -22.18 16.99
C SER A 35 -7.74 -23.06 17.30
N ALA A 36 -8.22 -23.85 16.34
CA ALA A 36 -9.29 -24.83 16.55
C ALA A 36 -8.76 -26.20 17.04
N MET A 37 -7.47 -26.48 16.84
CA MET A 37 -6.81 -27.73 17.26
C MET A 37 -6.21 -27.64 18.66
N ILE A 38 -5.65 -26.48 19.03
CA ILE A 38 -5.03 -26.29 20.34
C ILE A 38 -6.13 -26.20 21.41
N GLY A 39 -6.15 -27.16 22.33
CA GLY A 39 -7.08 -27.21 23.47
C GLY A 39 -8.33 -28.06 23.26
N SER A 40 -8.58 -28.57 22.04
CA SER A 40 -9.73 -29.41 21.73
C SER A 40 -9.47 -30.92 21.94
N GLY A 41 -8.21 -31.34 22.07
CA GLY A 41 -7.84 -32.76 22.22
C GLY A 41 -8.26 -33.63 21.04
N LEU A 42 -8.63 -33.01 19.92
CA LEU A 42 -9.17 -33.68 18.74
C LEU A 42 -8.03 -34.33 17.96
N THR A 43 -8.04 -35.65 17.88
CA THR A 43 -7.44 -36.38 16.75
C THR A 43 -8.35 -36.13 15.54
N PRO A 44 -7.89 -35.49 14.46
CA PRO A 44 -8.78 -35.07 13.37
C PRO A 44 -9.47 -36.29 12.74
N THR A 45 -10.77 -36.44 12.96
CA THR A 45 -11.56 -37.41 12.18
C THR A 45 -11.81 -36.84 10.79
N THR A 46 -12.24 -37.67 9.85
CA THR A 46 -12.53 -37.23 8.47
C THR A 46 -13.63 -36.15 8.38
N ARG A 47 -14.54 -36.07 9.36
CA ARG A 47 -15.58 -35.02 9.42
C ARG A 47 -15.05 -33.67 9.92
N ASP A 48 -14.03 -33.67 10.77
CA ASP A 48 -13.46 -32.42 11.32
C ASP A 48 -12.54 -31.72 10.31
N ARG A 49 -12.05 -32.45 9.30
CA ARG A 49 -11.11 -31.93 8.29
C ARG A 49 -11.64 -30.70 7.56
N GLU A 50 -12.94 -30.63 7.28
CA GLU A 50 -13.52 -29.50 6.56
C GLU A 50 -13.55 -28.21 7.38
N GLN A 51 -13.63 -28.34 8.71
CA GLN A 51 -13.63 -27.20 9.63
C GLN A 51 -12.20 -26.77 9.98
N LEU A 52 -11.24 -27.67 9.88
CA LEU A 52 -9.84 -27.44 10.29
C LEU A 52 -8.95 -26.94 9.14
N VAL A 53 -9.41 -27.04 7.89
CA VAL A 53 -8.65 -26.68 6.69
C VAL A 53 -9.29 -25.50 5.97
N ILE A 54 -8.46 -24.54 5.56
CA ILE A 54 -8.88 -23.48 4.65
C ILE A 54 -8.76 -24.00 3.21
N LYS A 55 -9.90 -24.29 2.57
CA LYS A 55 -9.95 -24.81 1.18
C LYS A 55 -9.49 -23.77 0.17
N ASP A 56 -9.91 -22.52 0.36
CA ASP A 56 -9.63 -21.39 -0.53
C ASP A 56 -8.26 -20.76 -0.24
N HIS A 57 -7.22 -21.58 -0.32
CA HIS A 57 -5.83 -21.21 -0.07
C HIS A 57 -5.05 -21.09 -1.38
N PHE A 58 -4.56 -19.89 -1.65
CA PHE A 58 -3.93 -19.51 -2.91
C PHE A 58 -2.56 -18.88 -2.69
N ILE A 59 -1.78 -18.86 -3.75
CA ILE A 59 -0.49 -18.17 -3.84
C ILE A 59 -0.45 -17.33 -5.11
N ILE A 60 0.19 -16.17 -5.04
CA ILE A 60 0.59 -15.42 -6.22
C ILE A 60 1.98 -15.90 -6.62
N LYS A 61 2.14 -16.35 -7.87
CA LYS A 61 3.43 -16.88 -8.32
C LYS A 61 4.48 -15.79 -8.33
N CYS A 62 5.59 -16.05 -7.64
CA CYS A 62 6.82 -15.29 -7.81
C CYS A 62 7.36 -15.52 -9.24
N GLN A 63 7.47 -14.45 -10.03
CA GLN A 63 7.94 -14.48 -11.41
C GLN A 63 9.43 -14.18 -11.52
N TYR A 64 10.01 -13.53 -10.51
CA TYR A 64 11.39 -13.08 -10.51
C TYR A 64 12.22 -13.87 -9.51
N ASN A 65 13.40 -14.31 -9.93
CA ASN A 65 14.39 -14.87 -9.01
C ASN A 65 15.24 -13.77 -8.34
N GLN A 66 16.04 -14.14 -7.35
CA GLN A 66 16.89 -13.22 -6.58
C GLN A 66 17.81 -12.34 -7.46
N ALA A 67 18.39 -12.90 -8.52
CA ALA A 67 19.28 -12.15 -9.42
C ALA A 67 18.51 -11.14 -10.29
N GLN A 68 17.33 -11.53 -10.79
CA GLN A 68 16.46 -10.63 -11.55
C GLN A 68 15.96 -9.48 -10.69
N VAL A 69 15.59 -9.75 -9.42
CA VAL A 69 15.16 -8.70 -8.49
C VAL A 69 16.29 -7.72 -8.17
N LYS A 70 17.53 -8.20 -8.02
CA LYS A 70 18.69 -7.31 -7.91
C LYS A 70 18.79 -6.36 -9.10
N ASN A 71 18.65 -6.88 -10.33
CA ASN A 71 18.73 -6.06 -11.53
C ASN A 71 17.59 -5.04 -11.60
N LEU A 72 16.35 -5.45 -11.27
CA LEU A 72 15.20 -4.55 -11.18
C LEU A 72 15.44 -3.40 -10.19
N LEU A 73 16.01 -3.72 -9.02
CA LEU A 73 16.35 -2.71 -8.01
C LEU A 73 17.39 -1.73 -8.53
N VAL A 74 18.48 -2.21 -9.13
CA VAL A 74 19.53 -1.37 -9.72
C VAL A 74 18.96 -0.47 -10.83
N ASP A 75 18.20 -1.03 -11.76
CA ASP A 75 17.59 -0.30 -12.87
C ASP A 75 16.60 0.76 -12.40
N TRP A 76 15.87 0.48 -11.33
CA TRP A 76 14.95 1.44 -10.74
C TRP A 76 15.69 2.57 -10.02
N VAL A 77 16.73 2.25 -9.25
CA VAL A 77 17.56 3.26 -8.58
C VAL A 77 18.22 4.19 -9.58
N LYS A 78 18.75 3.68 -10.70
CA LYS A 78 19.35 4.50 -11.78
C LYS A 78 18.39 5.52 -12.40
N LYS A 79 17.08 5.28 -12.34
CA LYS A 79 16.06 6.21 -12.86
C LYS A 79 15.76 7.36 -11.90
N ILE A 80 16.23 7.30 -10.65
CA ILE A 80 15.98 8.35 -9.68
C ILE A 80 16.94 9.53 -9.90
N PRO A 81 16.42 10.77 -10.00
CA PRO A 81 17.26 11.96 -10.04
C PRO A 81 18.19 12.04 -8.82
N GLY A 82 19.50 12.13 -9.07
CA GLY A 82 20.52 12.22 -8.01
C GLY A 82 20.99 10.88 -7.45
N ALA A 83 20.51 9.76 -7.98
CA ALA A 83 21.08 8.45 -7.70
C ALA A 83 22.57 8.40 -8.11
N PRO A 84 23.42 7.72 -7.32
CA PRO A 84 24.83 7.58 -7.64
C PRO A 84 25.04 6.75 -8.90
N GLN A 85 25.94 7.19 -9.77
CA GLN A 85 26.30 6.48 -11.00
C GLN A 85 27.01 5.15 -10.71
N ASP A 86 27.77 5.10 -9.61
CA ASP A 86 28.51 3.94 -9.10
C ASP A 86 27.63 2.96 -8.30
N PHE A 87 26.30 3.15 -8.24
CA PHE A 87 25.42 2.32 -7.41
C PHE A 87 25.56 0.82 -7.69
N GLU A 88 25.61 0.42 -8.96
CA GLU A 88 25.67 -0.98 -9.36
C GLU A 88 26.95 -1.68 -8.87
N GLU A 89 28.07 -0.96 -8.88
CA GLU A 89 29.39 -1.48 -8.52
C GLU A 89 29.64 -1.41 -7.01
N ALA A 90 29.19 -0.33 -6.37
CA ALA A 90 29.48 -0.04 -4.97
C ALA A 90 28.39 -0.55 -4.00
N ALA A 91 27.18 -0.88 -4.47
CA ALA A 91 26.15 -1.45 -3.62
C ALA A 91 26.41 -2.94 -3.37
N ASN A 92 26.60 -3.29 -2.10
CA ASN A 92 26.73 -4.67 -1.67
C ASN A 92 25.42 -5.16 -1.05
N ILE A 93 24.78 -6.16 -1.65
CA ILE A 93 23.56 -6.76 -1.10
C ILE A 93 23.96 -7.73 0.01
N SER A 94 23.62 -7.39 1.25
CA SER A 94 23.91 -8.20 2.43
C SER A 94 22.82 -9.22 2.73
N GLN A 95 21.57 -8.95 2.35
CA GLN A 95 20.42 -9.84 2.57
C GLN A 95 19.43 -9.73 1.40
N ASN A 96 18.87 -10.86 0.97
CA ASN A 96 17.87 -10.93 -0.09
C ASN A 96 16.89 -12.08 0.18
N ASP A 97 15.96 -11.83 1.09
CA ASP A 97 15.04 -12.85 1.58
C ASP A 97 13.73 -12.79 0.82
N LEU A 98 13.30 -13.91 0.25
CA LEU A 98 11.97 -14.05 -0.32
C LEU A 98 11.00 -14.52 0.78
N LYS A 99 9.99 -13.72 1.07
CA LYS A 99 8.91 -14.07 2.00
C LYS A 99 7.57 -14.05 1.29
N PHE A 100 6.74 -15.03 1.62
CA PHE A 100 5.37 -15.12 1.17
C PHE A 100 4.46 -14.58 2.26
N TYR A 101 3.98 -13.37 2.07
CA TYR A 101 3.16 -12.64 3.03
C TYR A 101 1.68 -13.05 2.92
N PRO A 102 1.02 -13.40 4.04
CA PRO A 102 -0.37 -13.79 4.04
C PRO A 102 -1.29 -12.57 4.01
N MET A 103 -2.36 -12.69 3.26
CA MET A 103 -3.47 -11.75 3.23
C MET A 103 -4.79 -12.47 3.04
N TRP A 104 -5.85 -11.89 3.56
CA TRP A 104 -7.22 -12.29 3.25
C TRP A 104 -7.78 -11.38 2.17
N VAL A 105 -8.47 -11.95 1.20
CA VAL A 105 -9.18 -11.18 0.17
C VAL A 105 -10.64 -11.59 0.19
N GLY A 106 -11.51 -10.63 0.51
CA GLY A 106 -12.95 -10.85 0.48
C GLY A 106 -13.58 -10.23 -0.76
N GLU A 107 -14.44 -11.01 -1.42
CA GLU A 107 -15.28 -10.59 -2.54
C GLU A 107 -16.72 -10.49 -2.05
N TYR A 108 -17.33 -9.31 -2.21
CA TYR A 108 -18.67 -9.00 -1.71
C TYR A 108 -19.50 -8.30 -2.79
N ALA A 109 -20.77 -8.65 -2.88
CA ALA A 109 -21.78 -7.82 -3.53
C ALA A 109 -22.55 -7.09 -2.43
N ALA A 110 -22.56 -5.76 -2.49
CA ALA A 110 -23.21 -4.93 -1.49
C ALA A 110 -24.24 -4.02 -2.15
N THR A 111 -25.44 -4.05 -1.59
CA THR A 111 -26.57 -3.20 -1.96
C THR A 111 -26.97 -2.40 -0.75
N SER A 112 -27.10 -1.09 -0.90
CA SER A 112 -27.48 -0.21 0.21
C SER A 112 -28.52 0.80 -0.22
N ASP A 113 -29.63 0.84 0.51
CA ASP A 113 -30.64 1.89 0.43
C ASP A 113 -30.44 2.88 1.57
N TYR A 114 -30.41 4.17 1.26
CA TYR A 114 -30.19 5.19 2.28
C TYR A 114 -31.09 6.42 2.09
N VAL A 115 -31.31 7.11 3.20
CA VAL A 115 -31.90 8.44 3.27
C VAL A 115 -30.97 9.29 4.13
N GLY A 116 -30.62 10.48 3.65
CA GLY A 116 -29.72 11.39 4.33
C GLY A 116 -30.06 12.85 4.06
N ILE A 117 -29.31 13.73 4.70
CA ILE A 117 -29.43 15.17 4.56
C ILE A 117 -28.20 15.67 3.81
N ASP A 118 -28.44 16.40 2.73
CA ASP A 118 -27.42 17.14 2.00
C ASP A 118 -27.59 18.66 2.20
N ASN A 119 -26.50 19.40 1.99
CA ASN A 119 -26.48 20.86 2.03
C ASN A 119 -26.50 21.41 0.60
N TRP A 120 -27.68 21.68 0.07
CA TRP A 120 -27.81 22.14 -1.30
C TRP A 120 -27.45 23.63 -1.43
N PRO A 121 -26.58 24.02 -2.38
CA PRO A 121 -26.23 25.41 -2.59
C PRO A 121 -27.39 26.14 -3.29
N GLN A 122 -27.72 27.32 -2.78
CA GLN A 122 -28.61 28.28 -3.40
C GLN A 122 -27.80 29.52 -3.75
N PHE A 123 -27.73 29.79 -5.04
CA PHE A 123 -27.02 30.94 -5.58
C PHE A 123 -27.98 32.13 -5.67
N SER A 124 -27.58 33.26 -5.10
CA SER A 124 -28.35 34.50 -5.12
C SER A 124 -27.43 35.68 -5.41
N ARG A 125 -28.03 36.80 -5.84
CA ARG A 125 -27.34 38.05 -6.25
C ARG A 125 -26.36 37.81 -7.41
N PRO A 126 -26.85 37.78 -8.66
CA PRO A 126 -25.98 37.65 -9.83
C PRO A 126 -25.02 38.85 -9.91
N ALA A 127 -23.75 38.60 -10.20
CA ALA A 127 -22.73 39.63 -10.33
C ALA A 127 -23.03 40.52 -11.53
N PHE A 128 -22.98 41.84 -11.33
CA PHE A 128 -23.29 42.81 -12.39
C PHE A 128 -22.24 42.83 -13.51
N ASP A 129 -20.97 42.56 -13.18
CA ASP A 129 -19.82 42.63 -14.08
C ASP A 129 -19.50 41.30 -14.78
N ARG A 130 -20.05 40.17 -14.31
CA ARG A 130 -19.70 38.82 -14.78
C ARG A 130 -20.94 37.94 -14.96
N PRO A 131 -21.46 37.82 -16.19
CA PRO A 131 -22.60 36.95 -16.49
C PRO A 131 -22.34 35.50 -16.03
N GLY A 132 -23.30 34.91 -15.31
CA GLY A 132 -23.22 33.54 -14.78
C GLY A 132 -22.53 33.40 -13.42
N TRP A 133 -22.04 34.49 -12.83
CA TRP A 133 -21.46 34.50 -11.48
C TRP A 133 -22.46 35.00 -10.45
N TYR A 134 -22.36 34.49 -9.21
CA TYR A 134 -23.22 34.85 -8.09
C TYR A 134 -22.38 35.31 -6.90
N GLU A 135 -22.81 36.36 -6.23
CA GLU A 135 -22.09 36.97 -5.09
C GLU A 135 -22.37 36.26 -3.77
N VAL A 136 -23.50 35.54 -3.66
CA VAL A 136 -23.91 34.89 -2.42
C VAL A 136 -24.30 33.44 -2.67
N VAL A 137 -23.70 32.55 -1.86
CA VAL A 137 -24.05 31.14 -1.76
C VAL A 137 -24.61 30.89 -0.37
N THR A 138 -25.88 30.52 -0.28
CA THR A 138 -26.49 30.01 0.96
C THR A 138 -26.69 28.51 0.85
N TYR A 139 -26.67 27.81 1.98
CA TYR A 139 -26.93 26.36 2.01
C TYR A 139 -28.22 26.11 2.77
N TYR A 140 -29.08 25.26 2.23
CA TYR A 140 -30.24 24.74 2.94
C TYR A 140 -30.18 23.21 2.99
N LYS A 141 -30.76 22.65 4.05
CA LYS A 141 -30.80 21.21 4.24
C LYS A 141 -31.88 20.61 3.35
N ARG A 142 -31.52 19.60 2.58
CA ARG A 142 -32.46 18.83 1.75
C ARG A 142 -32.31 17.35 2.06
N GLU A 143 -33.44 16.67 2.17
CA GLU A 143 -33.44 15.22 2.28
C GLU A 143 -33.19 14.61 0.90
N GLU A 144 -32.25 13.68 0.84
CA GLU A 144 -31.90 12.92 -0.35
C GLU A 144 -32.02 11.43 -0.02
N SER A 145 -32.43 10.66 -1.01
CA SER A 145 -32.48 9.20 -0.93
C SER A 145 -31.73 8.61 -2.11
N GLY A 146 -31.05 7.51 -1.87
CA GLY A 146 -30.27 6.86 -2.92
C GLY A 146 -30.18 5.36 -2.72
N HIS A 147 -29.77 4.70 -3.80
CA HIS A 147 -29.57 3.27 -3.89
C HIS A 147 -28.18 3.00 -4.47
N ILE A 148 -27.37 2.21 -3.75
CA ILE A 148 -25.98 1.96 -4.13
C ILE A 148 -25.78 0.46 -4.29
N ILE A 149 -25.42 0.05 -5.51
CA ILE A 149 -24.99 -1.33 -5.81
C ILE A 149 -23.53 -1.29 -6.19
N ARG A 150 -22.71 -2.07 -5.48
CA ARG A 150 -21.28 -2.20 -5.72
C ARG A 150 -20.81 -3.62 -5.49
N GLU A 151 -19.87 -4.04 -6.33
CA GLU A 151 -19.05 -5.20 -6.06
C GLU A 151 -17.72 -4.73 -5.48
N TYR A 152 -17.28 -5.39 -4.42
CA TYR A 152 -16.06 -5.05 -3.71
C TYR A 152 -15.13 -6.26 -3.66
N GLN A 153 -13.86 -6.00 -3.96
CA GLN A 153 -12.75 -6.87 -3.60
C GLN A 153 -11.89 -6.13 -2.58
N LYS A 154 -11.84 -6.64 -1.35
CA LYS A 154 -11.14 -5.99 -0.24
C LYS A 154 -9.97 -6.84 0.24
N PRO A 155 -8.74 -6.30 0.25
CA PRO A 155 -7.60 -6.96 0.86
C PRO A 155 -7.52 -6.66 2.36
N LEU A 156 -7.05 -7.63 3.13
CA LEU A 156 -6.71 -7.51 4.54
C LEU A 156 -5.36 -8.20 4.77
N MET A 157 -4.31 -7.40 4.94
CA MET A 157 -2.99 -7.90 5.30
C MET A 157 -3.07 -8.67 6.61
N ALA A 158 -2.60 -9.92 6.62
CA ALA A 158 -2.81 -10.83 7.73
C ALA A 158 -1.56 -11.01 8.59
N VAL A 159 -0.78 -9.93 8.70
CA VAL A 159 0.43 -9.81 9.51
C VAL A 159 0.24 -8.66 10.49
N ASP A 160 0.96 -8.70 11.61
CA ASP A 160 0.87 -7.65 12.63
C ASP A 160 1.25 -6.28 12.04
N VAL A 161 0.27 -5.38 11.98
CA VAL A 161 0.39 -4.02 11.43
C VAL A 161 1.44 -3.19 12.17
N GLN A 162 1.68 -3.49 13.45
CA GLN A 162 2.73 -2.81 14.23
C GLN A 162 4.13 -3.18 13.72
N ASN A 163 4.31 -4.45 13.34
CA ASN A 163 5.55 -4.99 12.80
C ASN A 163 5.63 -4.91 11.26
N LEU A 164 4.53 -4.55 10.59
CA LEU A 164 4.50 -4.34 9.15
C LEU A 164 5.24 -3.03 8.80
N PRO A 165 6.25 -3.08 7.90
CA PRO A 165 6.84 -1.88 7.33
C PRO A 165 5.77 -0.90 6.88
N ILE A 166 5.91 0.37 7.26
CA ILE A 166 4.88 1.40 6.99
C ILE A 166 4.49 1.48 5.51
N TYR A 167 5.43 1.13 4.61
CA TYR A 167 5.26 1.13 3.16
C TYR A 167 4.37 0.00 2.62
N LEU A 168 4.18 -1.07 3.39
CA LEU A 168 3.31 -2.19 3.02
C LEU A 168 1.87 -2.01 3.53
N ARG A 169 1.60 -1.04 4.40
CA ARG A 169 0.26 -0.82 4.97
C ARG A 169 -0.77 -0.43 3.92
N ASP A 170 -0.37 0.39 2.97
CA ASP A 170 -1.23 0.91 1.90
C ASP A 170 -0.98 0.19 0.56
N TYR A 171 -0.20 -0.90 0.56
CA TYR A 171 0.17 -1.59 -0.67
C TYR A 171 -1.00 -2.44 -1.20
N VAL A 172 -1.48 -2.13 -2.40
CA VAL A 172 -2.53 -2.91 -3.07
C VAL A 172 -1.90 -4.05 -3.85
N VAL A 173 -2.04 -5.27 -3.32
CA VAL A 173 -1.60 -6.49 -4.01
C VAL A 173 -2.61 -6.84 -5.10
N THR A 174 -2.12 -7.05 -6.33
CA THR A 174 -2.98 -7.52 -7.42
C THR A 174 -3.34 -8.99 -7.20
N THR A 175 -4.64 -9.28 -7.07
CA THR A 175 -5.15 -10.65 -6.89
C THR A 175 -5.30 -11.41 -8.22
N THR A 176 -5.11 -10.71 -9.35
CA THR A 176 -5.08 -11.25 -10.70
C THR A 176 -3.91 -12.23 -10.84
N GLY A 177 -4.21 -13.48 -11.18
CA GLY A 177 -3.20 -14.54 -11.33
C GLY A 177 -2.93 -15.36 -10.07
N LYS A 178 -3.80 -15.26 -9.04
CA LYS A 178 -3.80 -16.23 -7.93
C LYS A 178 -3.97 -17.65 -8.46
N VAL A 179 -3.15 -18.57 -7.97
CA VAL A 179 -3.26 -20.01 -8.24
C VAL A 179 -3.39 -20.74 -6.91
N TYR A 180 -3.90 -21.97 -6.93
CA TYR A 180 -3.91 -22.78 -5.70
C TYR A 180 -2.52 -22.86 -5.10
N PHE A 181 -2.47 -22.88 -3.77
CA PHE A 181 -1.21 -22.85 -3.05
C PHE A 181 -0.30 -24.01 -3.47
N ASP A 182 0.91 -23.68 -3.90
CA ASP A 182 1.93 -24.63 -4.35
C ASP A 182 3.18 -24.47 -3.51
N ILE A 183 3.37 -25.39 -2.56
CA ILE A 183 4.53 -25.39 -1.68
C ILE A 183 5.84 -25.70 -2.41
N GLN A 184 5.80 -26.45 -3.52
CA GLN A 184 7.00 -26.77 -4.28
C GLN A 184 7.57 -25.52 -4.93
N HIS A 185 6.70 -24.62 -5.41
CA HIS A 185 7.09 -23.31 -5.92
C HIS A 185 7.86 -22.50 -4.86
N VAL A 186 7.36 -22.47 -3.62
CA VAL A 186 8.01 -21.75 -2.52
C VAL A 186 9.38 -22.36 -2.19
N LYS A 187 9.43 -23.69 -2.02
CA LYS A 187 10.67 -24.42 -1.69
C LYS A 187 11.74 -24.27 -2.76
N LYS A 188 11.36 -24.36 -4.04
CA LYS A 188 12.28 -24.20 -5.17
C LYS A 188 12.97 -22.83 -5.17
N LEU A 189 12.28 -21.79 -4.71
CA LEU A 189 12.81 -20.44 -4.63
C LEU A 189 13.53 -20.14 -3.30
N GLY A 190 13.55 -21.08 -2.35
CA GLY A 190 14.07 -20.87 -1.01
C GLY A 190 13.28 -19.82 -0.23
N GLY A 191 11.99 -19.66 -0.54
CA GLY A 191 11.13 -18.68 0.12
C GLY A 191 10.65 -19.15 1.49
N VAL A 192 10.36 -18.18 2.36
CA VAL A 192 9.78 -18.41 3.69
C VAL A 192 8.29 -18.09 3.67
N ILE A 193 7.45 -18.96 4.22
CA ILE A 193 6.01 -18.74 4.34
C ILE A 193 5.74 -18.02 5.66
N LEU A 194 4.93 -16.96 5.62
CA LEU A 194 4.44 -16.30 6.82
C LEU A 194 2.98 -16.71 7.09
N ASP A 195 2.65 -16.79 8.37
CA ASP A 195 1.36 -17.27 8.85
C ASP A 195 0.41 -16.13 9.23
N SER A 196 -0.89 -16.40 9.17
CA SER A 196 -1.91 -15.39 9.47
C SER A 196 -2.02 -15.13 10.96
N ILE A 197 -2.08 -13.85 11.35
CA ILE A 197 -2.42 -13.45 12.72
C ILE A 197 -3.93 -13.46 12.99
N TYR A 198 -4.77 -13.63 11.96
CA TYR A 198 -6.22 -13.63 12.08
C TYR A 198 -6.78 -15.04 11.92
N LYS A 199 -7.86 -15.32 12.66
CA LYS A 199 -8.74 -16.46 12.35
C LYS A 199 -9.58 -16.14 11.11
N LEU A 200 -10.14 -17.17 10.47
CA LEU A 200 -11.05 -16.99 9.33
C LEU A 200 -12.23 -16.05 9.68
N GLU A 201 -12.92 -16.31 10.79
CA GLU A 201 -14.10 -15.51 11.19
C GLU A 201 -13.74 -14.06 11.56
N GLU A 202 -12.57 -13.85 12.17
CA GLU A 202 -12.04 -12.51 12.46
C GLU A 202 -11.74 -11.77 11.14
N ALA A 203 -11.09 -12.43 10.18
CA ALA A 203 -10.81 -11.87 8.88
C ALA A 203 -12.10 -11.50 8.13
N LYS A 204 -13.11 -12.38 8.12
CA LYS A 204 -14.43 -12.11 7.54
C LYS A 204 -15.10 -10.89 8.15
N THR A 205 -15.04 -10.77 9.48
CA THR A 205 -15.62 -9.63 10.20
C THR A 205 -14.93 -8.31 9.80
N ASN A 206 -13.60 -8.30 9.78
CA ASN A 206 -12.81 -7.13 9.39
C ASN A 206 -13.07 -6.73 7.92
N LEU A 207 -13.11 -7.70 7.00
CA LEU A 207 -13.40 -7.46 5.59
C LEU A 207 -14.81 -6.91 5.39
N ARG A 208 -15.82 -7.46 6.06
CA ARG A 208 -17.20 -6.95 6.03
C ARG A 208 -17.27 -5.51 6.56
N GLN A 209 -16.54 -5.17 7.63
CA GLN A 209 -16.44 -3.80 8.12
C GLN A 209 -15.80 -2.85 7.10
N GLN A 210 -14.77 -3.26 6.37
CA GLN A 210 -14.18 -2.44 5.29
C GLN A 210 -15.18 -2.17 4.16
N VAL A 211 -16.00 -3.17 3.80
CA VAL A 211 -17.09 -3.02 2.81
C VAL A 211 -18.13 -2.01 3.30
N MET A 212 -18.59 -2.15 4.55
CA MET A 212 -19.53 -1.19 5.15
C MET A 212 -18.96 0.24 5.17
N GLY A 213 -17.68 0.39 5.50
CA GLY A 213 -16.98 1.68 5.44
C GLY A 213 -16.93 2.26 4.03
N SER A 214 -16.75 1.41 3.02
CA SER A 214 -16.77 1.81 1.61
C SER A 214 -18.16 2.23 1.14
N GLN A 215 -19.22 1.51 1.52
CA GLN A 215 -20.60 1.93 1.23
C GLN A 215 -20.93 3.26 1.89
N THR A 216 -20.50 3.44 3.15
CA THR A 216 -20.66 4.70 3.86
C THR A 216 -19.94 5.85 3.14
N ALA A 217 -18.74 5.61 2.62
CA ALA A 217 -18.01 6.59 1.83
C ALA A 217 -18.69 6.93 0.50
N GLU A 218 -19.31 5.96 -0.17
CA GLU A 218 -20.12 6.22 -1.38
C GLU A 218 -21.35 7.08 -1.06
N MET A 219 -22.08 6.79 0.02
CA MET A 219 -23.22 7.61 0.47
C MET A 219 -22.80 9.05 0.74
N HIS A 220 -21.65 9.24 1.37
CA HIS A 220 -21.12 10.56 1.70
C HIS A 220 -20.73 11.42 0.48
N LYS A 221 -20.75 10.85 -0.74
CA LYS A 221 -20.64 11.66 -1.96
C LYS A 221 -21.91 12.46 -2.25
N GLU A 222 -23.06 11.99 -1.79
CA GLU A 222 -24.37 12.58 -2.06
C GLU A 222 -25.01 13.22 -0.82
N VAL A 223 -24.68 12.73 0.39
CA VAL A 223 -25.25 13.24 1.64
C VAL A 223 -24.19 13.53 2.70
N VAL A 224 -24.35 14.65 3.40
CA VAL A 224 -23.48 15.00 4.52
C VAL A 224 -23.77 14.13 5.74
N GLN A 225 -25.04 13.86 6.01
CA GLN A 225 -25.48 13.05 7.14
C GLN A 225 -26.39 11.92 6.66
N ILE A 226 -26.12 10.70 7.11
CA ILE A 226 -26.98 9.53 6.84
C ILE A 226 -27.98 9.42 8.00
N THR A 227 -29.28 9.49 7.69
CA THR A 227 -30.37 9.41 8.69
C THR A 227 -30.89 7.99 8.82
N ARG A 228 -31.07 7.30 7.69
CA ARG A 228 -31.52 5.90 7.62
C ARG A 228 -30.71 5.15 6.58
N ARG A 229 -30.38 3.90 6.86
CA ARG A 229 -29.68 3.01 5.95
C ARG A 229 -30.13 1.57 6.14
N THR A 230 -30.25 0.84 5.05
CA THR A 230 -30.40 -0.62 5.03
C THR A 230 -29.34 -1.19 4.11
N ASP A 231 -28.53 -2.12 4.60
CA ASP A 231 -27.46 -2.75 3.84
C ASP A 231 -27.74 -4.24 3.67
N ASP A 232 -27.72 -4.72 2.42
CA ASP A 232 -27.57 -6.14 2.09
C ASP A 232 -26.14 -6.39 1.58
N ILE A 233 -25.35 -7.14 2.34
CA ILE A 233 -23.96 -7.46 2.00
C ILE A 233 -23.82 -8.97 1.90
N GLN A 234 -23.67 -9.44 0.67
CA GLN A 234 -23.50 -10.84 0.31
C GLN A 234 -22.01 -11.16 0.13
N GLU A 235 -21.50 -12.11 0.92
CA GLU A 235 -20.17 -12.68 0.75
C GLU A 235 -20.17 -13.62 -0.46
N LYS A 236 -19.38 -13.31 -1.48
CA LYS A 236 -19.18 -14.18 -2.67
C LYS A 236 -18.05 -15.17 -2.44
N GLY A 237 -17.00 -14.76 -1.73
CA GLY A 237 -15.88 -15.61 -1.37
C GLY A 237 -14.87 -14.89 -0.48
N VAL A 238 -14.14 -15.64 0.32
CA VAL A 238 -13.03 -15.14 1.14
C VAL A 238 -11.85 -16.06 0.97
N TYR A 239 -10.77 -15.53 0.40
CA TYR A 239 -9.60 -16.31 0.00
C TYR A 239 -8.42 -15.98 0.90
N TYR A 240 -7.69 -17.02 1.30
CA TYR A 240 -6.41 -16.89 1.98
C TYR A 240 -5.30 -16.91 0.92
N ILE A 241 -4.57 -15.82 0.77
CA ILE A 241 -3.61 -15.63 -0.31
C ILE A 241 -2.23 -15.31 0.25
N HIS A 242 -1.21 -15.98 -0.29
CA HIS A 242 0.20 -15.65 -0.06
C HIS A 242 0.78 -14.89 -1.24
N PHE A 243 1.34 -13.70 -1.00
CA PHE A 243 2.01 -12.91 -2.04
C PHE A 243 3.53 -12.82 -1.82
N PRO A 244 4.34 -12.92 -2.89
CA PRO A 244 5.80 -12.94 -2.79
C PRO A 244 6.37 -11.53 -2.64
N LEU A 245 7.14 -11.31 -1.58
CA LEU A 245 7.85 -10.06 -1.33
C LEU A 245 9.32 -10.34 -1.02
N TYR A 246 10.21 -9.66 -1.75
CA TYR A 246 11.63 -9.66 -1.47
C TYR A 246 11.97 -8.56 -0.47
N GLU A 247 12.60 -8.94 0.63
CA GLU A 247 13.22 -8.04 1.59
C GLU A 247 14.71 -7.98 1.33
N ILE A 248 15.16 -6.84 0.82
CA ILE A 248 16.55 -6.64 0.43
C ILE A 248 17.19 -5.65 1.39
N LYS A 249 18.31 -6.07 1.99
CA LYS A 249 19.21 -5.15 2.69
C LYS A 249 20.49 -5.02 1.89
N PHE A 250 20.93 -3.78 1.71
CA PHE A 250 22.15 -3.49 1.00
C PHE A 250 22.93 -2.39 1.70
N GLU A 251 24.25 -2.49 1.59
CA GLU A 251 25.17 -1.47 2.04
C GLU A 251 25.60 -0.63 0.85
N TYR A 252 25.62 0.68 1.04
CA TYR A 252 26.17 1.62 0.09
C TYR A 252 26.97 2.69 0.82
N ARG A 253 28.26 2.80 0.51
CA ARG A 253 29.22 3.74 1.14
C ARG A 253 29.14 3.76 2.68
N GLY A 254 29.18 2.58 3.31
CA GLY A 254 29.16 2.45 4.77
C GLY A 254 27.79 2.65 5.42
N LYS A 255 26.71 2.78 4.64
CA LYS A 255 25.35 2.95 5.15
C LYS A 255 24.47 1.79 4.74
N LEU A 256 23.68 1.29 5.67
CA LEU A 256 22.68 0.26 5.42
C LEU A 256 21.37 0.88 4.92
N HIS A 257 20.79 0.21 3.94
CA HIS A 257 19.56 0.58 3.26
C HIS A 257 18.68 -0.66 3.08
N ASP A 258 17.37 -0.42 3.10
CA ASP A 258 16.35 -1.44 2.89
C ASP A 258 15.59 -1.17 1.58
N ALA A 259 15.21 -2.24 0.91
CA ALA A 259 14.30 -2.25 -0.22
C ALA A 259 13.30 -3.40 -0.10
N LEU A 260 12.09 -3.15 -0.59
CA LEU A 260 11.01 -4.11 -0.70
C LEU A 260 10.59 -4.19 -2.16
N VAL A 261 10.60 -5.40 -2.73
CA VAL A 261 10.24 -5.63 -4.14
C VAL A 261 9.18 -6.72 -4.23
N ASP A 262 8.09 -6.43 -4.92
CA ASP A 262 7.04 -7.41 -5.21
C ASP A 262 7.58 -8.43 -6.22
N GLY A 263 7.69 -9.68 -5.79
CA GLY A 263 8.20 -10.78 -6.61
C GLY A 263 7.23 -11.26 -7.68
N SER A 264 5.97 -10.81 -7.67
CA SER A 264 4.95 -11.19 -8.65
C SER A 264 5.01 -10.36 -9.93
N ASN A 265 5.32 -9.06 -9.81
CA ASN A 265 5.29 -8.11 -10.92
C ASN A 265 6.57 -7.25 -11.03
N GLY A 266 7.52 -7.42 -10.11
CA GLY A 266 8.81 -6.72 -10.13
C GLY A 266 8.74 -5.26 -9.67
N ARG A 267 7.61 -4.81 -9.10
CA ARG A 267 7.44 -3.43 -8.63
C ARG A 267 8.25 -3.19 -7.36
N ILE A 268 8.93 -2.05 -7.31
CA ILE A 268 9.63 -1.58 -6.10
C ILE A 268 8.59 -0.97 -5.15
N VAL A 269 8.21 -1.71 -4.13
CA VAL A 269 7.26 -1.24 -3.09
C VAL A 269 7.90 -0.14 -2.27
N TYR A 270 9.18 -0.31 -1.94
CA TYR A 270 9.95 0.66 -1.18
C TYR A 270 11.43 0.53 -1.49
N VAL A 271 12.14 1.66 -1.53
CA VAL A 271 13.59 1.66 -1.40
C VAL A 271 14.06 3.00 -0.85
N LYS A 272 15.04 2.94 0.04
CA LYS A 272 15.73 4.13 0.51
C LYS A 272 16.94 4.41 -0.36
N VAL A 273 16.81 5.30 -1.35
CA VAL A 273 17.92 5.61 -2.26
C VAL A 273 18.94 6.56 -1.63
N PRO A 274 20.24 6.22 -1.65
CA PRO A 274 21.29 7.17 -1.29
C PRO A 274 21.38 8.26 -2.35
N VAL A 275 21.32 9.53 -1.96
CA VAL A 275 21.53 10.66 -2.88
C VAL A 275 23.03 10.96 -2.95
N SER A 276 23.58 11.11 -4.16
CA SER A 276 25.00 11.39 -4.35
C SER A 276 25.42 12.74 -3.75
N VAL A 277 26.62 12.80 -3.19
CA VAL A 277 27.17 14.04 -2.57
C VAL A 277 27.35 15.14 -3.61
N GLU A 278 27.76 14.78 -4.83
CA GLU A 278 27.86 15.73 -5.95
C GLU A 278 26.51 16.34 -6.33
N PHE A 279 25.46 15.53 -6.41
CA PHE A 279 24.12 16.05 -6.69
C PHE A 279 23.65 16.99 -5.58
N ARG A 280 23.92 16.66 -4.31
CA ARG A 280 23.65 17.56 -3.17
C ARG A 280 24.43 18.87 -3.27
N ALA A 281 25.72 18.82 -3.60
CA ALA A 281 26.55 20.01 -3.74
C ALA A 281 26.10 20.89 -4.92
N LYS A 282 25.86 20.30 -6.09
CA LYS A 282 25.37 21.01 -7.28
C LYS A 282 23.99 21.61 -7.07
N SER A 283 23.09 20.91 -6.38
CA SER A 283 21.76 21.45 -6.05
C SER A 283 21.84 22.59 -5.03
N ILE A 284 22.68 22.50 -3.99
CA ILE A 284 22.91 23.61 -3.04
C ILE A 284 23.48 24.83 -3.78
N ALA A 285 24.47 24.63 -4.65
CA ALA A 285 25.04 25.70 -5.47
C ALA A 285 23.98 26.34 -6.40
N ALA A 286 23.12 25.52 -7.02
CA ALA A 286 22.02 26.01 -7.85
C ALA A 286 20.98 26.80 -7.04
N ILE A 287 20.62 26.34 -5.83
CA ILE A 287 19.71 27.06 -4.92
C ILE A 287 20.31 28.41 -4.54
N GLY A 288 21.60 28.45 -4.18
CA GLY A 288 22.30 29.69 -3.86
C GLY A 288 22.39 30.65 -5.05
N GLY A 289 22.68 30.12 -6.25
CA GLY A 289 22.74 30.90 -7.49
C GLY A 289 21.38 31.49 -7.86
N PHE A 290 20.36 30.66 -8.04
CA PHE A 290 19.02 31.11 -8.41
C PHE A 290 18.35 31.96 -7.33
N GLY A 291 18.50 31.58 -6.05
CA GLY A 291 17.97 32.35 -4.92
C GLY A 291 18.66 33.71 -4.77
N GLY A 292 19.99 33.75 -4.87
CA GLY A 292 20.77 34.98 -4.78
C GLY A 292 20.50 35.94 -5.95
N ILE A 293 20.53 35.43 -7.18
CA ILE A 293 20.19 36.21 -8.39
C ILE A 293 18.73 36.66 -8.34
N GLY A 294 17.81 35.79 -7.93
CA GLY A 294 16.40 36.12 -7.82
C GLY A 294 16.12 37.24 -6.81
N ALA A 295 16.75 37.17 -5.63
CA ALA A 295 16.67 38.23 -4.62
C ALA A 295 17.27 39.56 -5.13
N LEU A 296 18.42 39.50 -5.81
CA LEU A 296 19.06 40.68 -6.39
C LEU A 296 18.17 41.35 -7.47
N LEU A 297 17.55 40.56 -8.35
CA LEU A 297 16.65 41.07 -9.38
C LEU A 297 15.39 41.73 -8.79
N ILE A 298 14.85 41.18 -7.70
CA ILE A 298 13.75 41.82 -6.97
C ILE A 298 14.20 43.17 -6.40
N ILE A 299 15.34 43.21 -5.70
CA ILE A 299 15.89 44.43 -5.11
C ILE A 299 16.13 45.50 -6.19
N LEU A 300 16.81 45.15 -7.28
CA LEU A 300 17.08 46.08 -8.39
C LEU A 300 15.78 46.51 -9.12
N GLY A 301 14.81 45.60 -9.23
CA GLY A 301 13.50 45.87 -9.84
C GLY A 301 12.68 46.91 -9.06
N THR A 302 12.84 46.98 -7.73
CA THR A 302 12.15 47.98 -6.90
C THR A 302 12.69 49.41 -7.05
N LEU A 303 13.85 49.60 -7.68
CA LEU A 303 14.49 50.91 -7.84
C LEU A 303 13.95 51.71 -9.05
N SER A 304 13.12 51.12 -9.92
CA SER A 304 12.55 51.84 -11.08
C SER A 304 11.18 51.30 -11.47
N VAL A 305 10.27 52.18 -11.93
CA VAL A 305 8.88 51.83 -12.29
C VAL A 305 8.80 50.80 -13.43
N ILE A 306 9.74 50.85 -14.38
CA ILE A 306 9.84 49.88 -15.49
C ILE A 306 10.46 48.55 -15.01
N GLY A 307 11.36 48.61 -14.03
CA GLY A 307 12.01 47.45 -13.42
C GLY A 307 11.10 46.58 -12.55
N ILE A 308 9.94 47.10 -12.12
CA ILE A 308 8.97 46.35 -11.31
C ILE A 308 8.48 45.11 -12.06
N ILE A 309 8.12 45.24 -13.34
CA ILE A 309 7.54 44.12 -14.11
C ILE A 309 8.59 43.05 -14.42
N PHE A 310 9.77 43.46 -14.91
CA PHE A 310 10.82 42.52 -15.34
C PHE A 310 11.68 42.00 -14.17
N GLY A 311 12.04 42.86 -13.21
CA GLY A 311 12.89 42.52 -12.07
C GLY A 311 12.16 41.68 -11.02
N ILE A 312 10.94 42.07 -10.64
CA ILE A 312 10.15 41.29 -9.68
C ILE A 312 9.65 40.00 -10.32
N GLY A 313 9.12 40.06 -11.55
CA GLY A 313 8.65 38.87 -12.27
C GLY A 313 9.77 37.83 -12.48
N GLY A 314 10.92 38.27 -12.99
CA GLY A 314 12.08 37.39 -13.19
C GLY A 314 12.65 36.86 -11.88
N GLY A 315 12.77 37.71 -10.86
CA GLY A 315 13.33 37.31 -9.58
C GLY A 315 12.44 36.33 -8.80
N VAL A 316 11.11 36.51 -8.83
CA VAL A 316 10.15 35.55 -8.26
C VAL A 316 10.23 34.20 -8.99
N GLY A 317 10.34 34.19 -10.32
CA GLY A 317 10.50 32.97 -11.09
C GLY A 317 11.74 32.16 -10.68
N LEU A 318 12.89 32.83 -10.49
CA LEU A 318 14.12 32.17 -10.06
C LEU A 318 14.04 31.64 -8.61
N ILE A 319 13.36 32.35 -7.71
CA ILE A 319 13.13 31.87 -6.34
C ILE A 319 12.25 30.61 -6.37
N ILE A 320 11.20 30.58 -7.20
CA ILE A 320 10.35 29.39 -7.35
C ILE A 320 11.18 28.19 -7.83
N ILE A 321 12.07 28.39 -8.82
CA ILE A 321 12.98 27.33 -9.31
C ILE A 321 13.91 26.84 -8.18
N ALA A 322 14.49 27.76 -7.39
CA ALA A 322 15.33 27.40 -6.25
C ALA A 322 14.56 26.56 -5.21
N LEU A 323 13.30 26.93 -4.92
CA LEU A 323 12.43 26.17 -4.01
C LEU A 323 12.06 24.79 -4.58
N MET A 324 11.83 24.66 -5.89
CA MET A 324 11.60 23.36 -6.53
C MET A 324 12.83 22.44 -6.40
N ILE A 325 14.04 22.95 -6.65
CA ILE A 325 15.29 22.19 -6.52
C ILE A 325 15.53 21.77 -5.05
N LEU A 326 15.24 22.66 -4.10
CA LEU A 326 15.30 22.35 -2.67
C LEU A 326 14.33 21.21 -2.32
N GLY A 327 13.11 21.25 -2.84
CA GLY A 327 12.11 20.18 -2.67
C GLY A 327 12.58 18.82 -3.18
N LEU A 328 13.28 18.78 -4.33
CA LEU A 328 13.88 17.55 -4.86
C LEU A 328 14.99 17.01 -3.97
N ASN A 329 15.84 17.88 -3.39
CA ASN A 329 16.93 17.47 -2.51
C ASN A 329 16.42 16.92 -1.15
N LEU A 330 15.29 17.46 -0.67
CA LEU A 330 14.64 17.00 0.57
C LEU A 330 13.89 15.67 0.39
N ARG A 331 13.53 15.27 -0.83
CA ARG A 331 12.89 13.96 -1.15
C ARG A 331 13.92 12.82 -1.09
N SER A 332 14.54 12.60 0.07
CA SER A 332 15.41 11.45 0.37
C SER A 332 14.64 10.13 0.59
N LYS A 333 13.30 10.18 0.53
CA LYS A 333 12.42 9.01 0.65
C LYS A 333 11.54 8.95 -0.60
N ALA A 334 11.99 8.22 -1.60
CA ALA A 334 11.12 7.81 -2.70
C ALA A 334 10.28 6.62 -2.21
N SER A 335 9.10 6.92 -1.68
CA SER A 335 8.04 5.92 -1.50
C SER A 335 7.05 6.18 -2.62
N GLU A 336 6.77 5.18 -3.43
CA GLU A 336 5.60 5.24 -4.31
C GLU A 336 4.37 5.28 -3.40
N LYS A 337 3.75 6.47 -3.27
CA LYS A 337 2.41 6.58 -2.68
C LYS A 337 1.44 6.38 -3.82
N GLN A 338 0.75 5.24 -3.84
CA GLN A 338 -0.42 5.11 -4.69
C GLN A 338 -1.50 6.08 -4.19
N LYS A 339 -2.13 6.79 -5.13
CA LYS A 339 -3.39 7.48 -4.92
C LYS A 339 -4.52 6.58 -5.38
#